data_AF-D2RVS2-F1
#
_entry.id   AF-D2RVS2-F1
#
_cell.length_a   1.000
_cell.length_b   1.000
_cell.length_c   1.000
_cell.angle_alpha   90.00
_cell.angle_beta   90.00
_cell.angle_gamma   90.00
#
_symmetry.space_group_name_H-M   'P 1'
#
loop_
_entity.id
_entity.type
_entity.pdbx_description
1 polymer ?
#
loop_
_entity_poly.entity_id
_entity_poly.type
_entity_poly.pdbx_seq_one_letter_code
_entity_poly.pdbx_strand_id
1 'polypeptide(L)'
;MDETVDVQEQAIGAGSIAALALVAYGRFIDETLFGVDATTLGLGAFAATFAAVALLHGAYGRRDFAVSHAVSAVGLGLVVLASSVLPMLVGLVLLIGAGSYTARTTIRARNEATEEREAAPENA
;
A
#
# COMPACT_ATOMS: atom_id res chain seq x y z
N MET A 1 11.50 -2.92 19.30
CA MET A 1 10.52 -2.56 18.26
C MET A 1 11.17 -1.49 17.42
N ASP A 2 11.37 -1.74 16.13
CA ASP A 2 12.02 -0.81 15.20
C ASP A 2 11.02 0.32 14.88
N GLU A 3 11.37 1.56 15.19
CA GLU A 3 10.53 2.75 15.01
C GLU A 3 10.00 2.88 13.57
N THR A 4 10.74 2.35 12.59
CA THR A 4 10.33 2.34 11.19
C THR A 4 9.12 1.44 10.90
N VAL A 5 8.96 0.34 11.64
CA VAL A 5 7.84 -0.60 11.49
C VAL A 5 6.54 0.01 12.04
N ASP A 6 6.63 0.73 13.15
CA ASP A 6 5.48 1.37 13.80
C ASP A 6 4.89 2.49 12.93
N VAL A 7 5.75 3.32 12.31
CA VAL A 7 5.32 4.38 11.40
C VAL A 7 4.67 3.81 10.12
N GLN A 8 5.17 2.68 9.60
CA GLN A 8 4.57 2.01 8.45
C GLN A 8 3.18 1.45 8.78
N GLU A 9 3.05 0.76 9.92
CA GLU A 9 1.78 0.21 10.38
C GLU A 9 0.74 1.32 10.59
N GLN A 10 1.14 2.43 11.20
CA GLN A 10 0.28 3.60 11.37
C GLN A 10 -0.14 4.23 10.03
N ALA A 11 0.78 4.40 9.08
CA ALA A 11 0.47 4.97 7.77
C ALA A 11 -0.55 4.10 7.00
N ILE A 12 -0.34 2.78 6.99
CA ILE A 12 -1.26 1.83 6.35
C ILE A 12 -2.59 1.79 7.07
N GLY A 13 -2.59 1.78 8.41
CA GLY A 13 -3.80 1.77 9.24
C GLY A 13 -4.65 3.02 9.02
N ALA A 14 -4.06 4.20 9.15
CA ALA A 14 -4.75 5.48 8.94
C ALA A 14 -5.29 5.61 7.50
N GLY A 15 -4.47 5.25 6.51
CA GLY A 15 -4.85 5.26 5.10
C GLY A 15 -6.02 4.31 4.80
N SER A 16 -5.99 3.11 5.36
CA SER A 16 -7.06 2.11 5.19
C SER A 16 -8.36 2.55 5.83
N ILE A 17 -8.31 3.13 7.04
CA ILE A 17 -9.50 3.66 7.71
C ILE A 17 -10.13 4.79 6.89
N ALA A 18 -9.32 5.76 6.44
CA ALA A 18 -9.80 6.88 5.63
C ALA A 18 -10.42 6.40 4.31
N ALA A 19 -9.77 5.46 3.62
CA ALA A 19 -10.26 4.94 2.35
C ALA A 19 -11.54 4.11 2.53
N LEU A 20 -11.62 3.25 3.54
CA LEU A 20 -12.83 2.47 3.84
C LEU A 20 -14.00 3.38 4.21
N ALA A 21 -13.76 4.43 5.00
CA ALA A 21 -14.78 5.41 5.35
C ALA A 21 -15.33 6.12 4.10
N LEU A 22 -14.45 6.56 3.20
CA LEU A 22 -14.83 7.22 1.95
C LEU A 22 -15.57 6.29 0.98
N VAL A 23 -15.10 5.05 0.83
CA VAL A 23 -15.78 4.05 0.00
C VAL A 23 -17.15 3.68 0.57
N ALA A 24 -17.26 3.50 1.89
CA ALA A 24 -18.54 3.25 2.54
C ALA A 24 -19.48 4.45 2.38
N TYR A 25 -18.98 5.67 2.56
CA TYR A 25 -19.75 6.89 2.34
C TYR A 25 -20.29 6.97 0.91
N GLY A 26 -19.42 6.82 -0.09
CA GLY A 26 -19.84 6.80 -1.50
C GLY A 26 -20.85 5.69 -1.78
N ARG A 27 -20.66 4.50 -1.22
CA ARG A 27 -21.56 3.37 -1.48
C ARG A 27 -22.95 3.51 -0.85
N PHE A 28 -23.05 4.09 0.35
CA PHE A 28 -24.31 4.12 1.11
C PHE A 28 -25.03 5.48 1.06
N ILE A 29 -24.28 6.56 0.86
CA ILE A 29 -24.82 7.92 0.80
C ILE A 29 -24.90 8.41 -0.67
N ASP A 30 -24.08 7.86 -1.57
CA ASP A 30 -24.07 8.18 -3.03
C ASP A 30 -23.91 9.68 -3.33
N GLU A 31 -23.20 10.38 -2.44
CA GLU A 31 -22.94 11.81 -2.53
C GLU A 31 -21.50 12.11 -2.99
N THR A 32 -21.35 13.25 -3.66
CA THR A 32 -20.04 13.80 -4.02
C THR A 32 -19.47 14.64 -2.88
N LEU A 33 -18.17 14.52 -2.63
CA LEU A 33 -17.44 15.39 -1.71
C LEU A 33 -16.52 16.28 -2.54
N PHE A 34 -16.62 17.60 -2.34
CA PHE A 34 -15.85 18.59 -3.12
C PHE A 34 -16.03 18.49 -4.65
N GLY A 35 -17.19 18.00 -5.11
CA GLY A 35 -17.48 17.79 -6.53
C GLY A 35 -16.82 16.53 -7.13
N VAL A 36 -16.26 15.66 -6.31
CA VAL A 36 -15.67 14.37 -6.72
C VAL A 36 -16.46 13.23 -6.09
N ASP A 37 -16.66 12.15 -6.84
CA ASP A 37 -17.26 10.92 -6.32
C ASP A 37 -16.45 10.39 -5.12
N ALA A 38 -17.15 10.04 -4.04
CA ALA A 38 -16.51 9.62 -2.79
C ALA A 38 -15.75 8.29 -2.96
N THR A 39 -16.15 7.42 -3.88
CA THR A 39 -15.39 6.20 -4.20
C THR A 39 -14.04 6.55 -4.82
N THR A 40 -14.03 7.49 -5.77
CA THR A 40 -12.82 8.03 -6.40
C THR A 40 -11.88 8.66 -5.36
N LEU A 41 -12.42 9.40 -4.39
CA LEU A 41 -11.64 9.93 -3.27
C LEU A 41 -11.07 8.83 -2.38
N GLY A 42 -11.84 7.77 -2.11
CA GLY A 42 -11.37 6.61 -1.36
C GLY A 42 -10.20 5.88 -2.03
N LEU A 43 -10.30 5.62 -3.34
CA LEU A 43 -9.18 5.06 -4.10
C LEU A 43 -7.99 6.03 -4.16
N GLY A 44 -8.23 7.34 -4.27
CA GLY A 44 -7.20 8.37 -4.20
C GLY A 44 -6.46 8.37 -2.86
N ALA A 45 -7.18 8.19 -1.75
CA ALA A 45 -6.60 8.07 -0.41
C ALA A 45 -5.69 6.83 -0.28
N PHE A 46 -6.08 5.70 -0.86
CA PHE A 46 -5.19 4.53 -0.95
C PHE A 46 -3.94 4.82 -1.78
N ALA A 47 -4.07 5.55 -2.90
CA ALA A 47 -2.92 5.87 -3.76
C ALA A 47 -1.93 6.78 -3.03
N ALA A 48 -2.45 7.78 -2.31
CA ALA A 48 -1.67 8.66 -1.44
C ALA A 48 -0.97 7.88 -0.31
N THR A 49 -1.65 6.88 0.27
CA THR A 49 -1.07 6.01 1.31
C THR A 49 0.12 5.23 0.76
N PHE A 50 -0.02 4.60 -0.41
CA PHE A 50 1.08 3.91 -1.07
C PHE A 50 2.25 4.85 -1.38
N ALA A 51 1.98 6.07 -1.84
CA ALA A 51 3.01 7.07 -2.08
C ALA A 51 3.74 7.47 -0.79
N ALA A 52 3.02 7.68 0.31
CA ALA A 52 3.62 7.99 1.60
C ALA A 52 4.53 6.85 2.10
N VAL A 53 4.07 5.60 2.02
CA VAL A 53 4.85 4.42 2.41
C VAL A 53 6.08 4.24 1.50
N ALA A 54 5.97 4.55 0.22
CA ALA A 54 7.11 4.54 -0.71
C ALA A 54 8.20 5.54 -0.28
N LEU A 55 7.80 6.76 0.09
CA LEU A 55 8.72 7.80 0.57
C LEU A 55 9.39 7.40 1.88
N LEU A 56 8.64 6.81 2.82
CA LEU A 56 9.18 6.31 4.08
C LEU A 56 10.23 5.21 3.84
N HIS A 57 9.91 4.20 3.03
CA HIS A 57 10.89 3.16 2.69
C HIS A 57 12.10 3.71 1.93
N GLY A 58 11.91 4.72 1.09
CA GLY A 58 13.00 5.43 0.42
C GLY A 58 13.94 6.09 1.43
N ALA A 59 13.37 6.78 2.42
CA ALA A 59 14.11 7.43 3.51
C ALA A 59 14.85 6.41 4.40
N TYR A 60 14.27 5.23 4.63
CA TYR A 60 14.86 4.15 5.42
C TYR A 60 15.89 3.30 4.65
N GLY A 61 16.24 3.67 3.40
CA GLY A 61 17.19 2.92 2.58
C GLY A 61 16.65 1.60 2.01
N ARG A 62 15.38 1.27 2.24
CA ARG A 62 14.71 0.05 1.76
C ARG A 62 14.18 0.23 0.33
N ARG A 63 15.09 0.42 -0.63
CA ARG A 63 14.77 0.77 -2.03
C ARG A 63 13.77 -0.18 -2.69
N ASP A 64 13.90 -1.49 -2.47
CA ASP A 64 13.00 -2.49 -3.08
C ASP A 64 11.54 -2.29 -2.65
N PHE A 65 11.32 -2.05 -1.36
CA PHE A 65 9.99 -1.75 -0.83
C PHE A 65 9.48 -0.37 -1.26
N ALA A 66 10.38 0.62 -1.34
CA ALA A 66 10.03 1.95 -1.83
C ALA A 66 9.51 1.91 -3.27
N VAL A 67 10.22 1.20 -4.15
CA VAL A 67 9.82 1.03 -5.56
C VAL A 67 8.50 0.27 -5.65
N SER A 68 8.33 -0.82 -4.89
CA SER A 68 7.09 -1.58 -4.91
C SER A 68 5.87 -0.73 -4.52
N HIS A 69 5.97 0.04 -3.42
CA HIS A 69 4.87 0.92 -3.00
C HIS A 69 4.66 2.09 -3.97
N ALA A 70 5.72 2.62 -4.59
CA ALA A 70 5.58 3.64 -5.63
C ALA A 70 4.84 3.10 -6.86
N VAL A 71 5.15 1.87 -7.28
CA VAL A 71 4.45 1.18 -8.38
C VAL A 71 2.98 0.96 -8.04
N SER A 72 2.66 0.57 -6.80
CA SER A 72 1.27 0.47 -6.33
C SER A 72 0.55 1.82 -6.37
N ALA A 73 1.20 2.91 -5.95
CA ALA A 73 0.63 4.26 -6.00
C ALA A 73 0.34 4.70 -7.44
N VAL A 74 1.27 4.45 -8.36
CA VAL A 74 1.09 4.72 -9.80
C VAL A 74 -0.03 3.85 -10.37
N GLY A 75 -0.05 2.56 -10.06
CA GLY A 75 -1.06 1.63 -10.53
C GLY A 75 -2.47 2.06 -10.09
N LEU A 76 -2.62 2.45 -8.83
CA LEU A 76 -3.91 2.93 -8.33
C LEU A 76 -4.27 4.30 -8.88
N GLY A 77 -3.30 5.21 -9.06
CA GLY A 77 -3.51 6.49 -9.73
C GLY A 77 -4.02 6.31 -11.17
N LEU A 78 -3.50 5.33 -11.90
CA LEU A 78 -3.99 4.98 -13.23
C LEU A 78 -5.43 4.46 -13.18
N VAL A 79 -5.79 3.63 -12.19
CA VAL A 79 -7.18 3.16 -12.01
C VAL A 79 -8.12 4.33 -11.73
N VAL A 80 -7.71 5.26 -10.85
CA VAL A 80 -8.51 6.44 -10.46
C VAL A 80 -8.72 7.41 -11.63
N LEU A 81 -7.68 7.62 -12.44
CA LEU A 81 -7.68 8.61 -13.53
C LEU A 81 -8.04 8.02 -14.90
N ALA A 82 -8.34 6.73 -14.96
CA ALA A 82 -8.62 6.05 -16.21
C ALA A 82 -9.90 6.59 -16.86
N SER A 83 -9.75 7.23 -18.02
CA SER A 83 -10.87 7.57 -18.92
C SER A 83 -11.18 6.45 -19.92
N SER A 84 -10.40 5.37 -19.91
CA SER A 84 -10.57 4.21 -20.80
C SER A 84 -10.12 2.91 -20.13
N VAL A 85 -10.54 1.77 -20.69
CA VAL A 85 -10.28 0.43 -20.14
C VAL A 85 -8.78 0.11 -20.08
N LEU A 86 -7.99 0.57 -21.05
CA LEU A 86 -6.59 0.18 -21.14
C LEU A 86 -5.72 0.71 -19.97
N PRO A 87 -5.72 2.02 -19.62
CA PRO A 87 -5.05 2.52 -18.42
C PRO A 87 -5.50 1.84 -17.12
N MET A 88 -6.79 1.52 -17.00
CA MET A 88 -7.32 0.80 -15.85
C MET A 88 -6.70 -0.61 -15.74
N LEU A 89 -6.64 -1.36 -16.86
CA LEU A 89 -6.02 -2.68 -16.89
C LEU A 89 -4.53 -2.63 -16.57
N VAL A 90 -3.80 -1.65 -17.11
CA VAL A 90 -2.40 -1.42 -16.78
C VAL A 90 -2.25 -1.16 -15.28
N GLY A 91 -3.09 -0.30 -14.71
CA GLY A 91 -3.10 -0.02 -13.27
C GLY A 91 -3.32 -1.26 -12.41
N LEU A 92 -4.27 -2.12 -12.80
CA LEU A 92 -4.53 -3.39 -12.12
C LEU A 92 -3.34 -4.35 -12.20
N VAL A 93 -2.69 -4.46 -13.36
CA VAL A 93 -1.49 -5.31 -13.51
C VAL A 93 -0.36 -4.81 -12.61
N LEU A 94 -0.14 -3.49 -12.52
CA LEU A 94 0.86 -2.91 -11.64
C LEU A 94 0.55 -3.21 -10.16
N LEU A 95 -0.71 -3.06 -9.74
CA LEU A 95 -1.15 -3.37 -8.38
C LEU A 95 -0.94 -4.84 -8.02
N ILE A 96 -1.37 -5.75 -8.89
CA ILE A 96 -1.22 -7.20 -8.68
C ILE A 96 0.27 -7.57 -8.62
N GLY A 97 1.08 -7.05 -9.55
CA GLY A 97 2.51 -7.32 -9.62
C GLY A 97 3.26 -6.83 -8.39
N ALA A 98 3.09 -5.56 -8.03
CA ALA A 98 3.74 -4.95 -6.87
C ALA A 98 3.26 -5.58 -5.55
N GLY A 99 1.95 -5.79 -5.40
CA GLY A 99 1.37 -6.45 -4.23
C GLY A 99 1.91 -7.88 -4.05
N SER A 100 1.97 -8.66 -5.14
CA SER A 100 2.52 -10.01 -5.11
C SER A 100 4.00 -10.04 -4.74
N TYR A 101 4.79 -9.10 -5.26
CA TYR A 101 6.20 -8.96 -4.92
C TYR A 101 6.39 -8.61 -3.43
N THR A 102 5.68 -7.60 -2.92
CA THR A 102 5.74 -7.21 -1.50
C THR A 102 5.31 -8.35 -0.58
N ALA A 103 4.25 -9.09 -0.93
CA ALA A 103 3.79 -10.23 -0.14
C ALA A 103 4.86 -11.34 -0.08
N ARG A 104 5.44 -11.72 -1.23
CA ARG A 104 6.47 -12.77 -1.29
C ARG A 104 7.73 -12.38 -0.53
N THR A 105 8.21 -11.15 -0.71
CA THR A 105 9.43 -10.66 -0.03
C THR A 105 9.24 -10.55 1.48
N THR A 106 8.07 -10.11 1.93
CA THR A 106 7.72 -10.07 3.37
C THR A 106 7.67 -11.48 3.97
N ILE A 107 7.02 -12.44 3.29
CA ILE A 107 6.96 -13.84 3.76
C ILE A 107 8.37 -14.43 3.85
N ARG A 108 9.19 -14.21 2.82
CA ARG A 108 10.56 -14.69 2.79
C ARG A 108 11.39 -14.15 3.96
N ALA A 109 11.35 -12.82 4.18
CA ALA A 109 12.08 -12.19 5.27
C ALA A 109 11.63 -12.71 6.65
N ARG A 110 10.33 -12.99 6.81
CA ARG A 110 9.79 -13.56 8.05
C ARG A 110 10.30 -15.00 8.28
N ASN A 111 10.38 -15.80 7.22
CA ASN A 111 10.88 -17.17 7.32
C ASN A 111 12.37 -17.19 7.69
N GLU A 112 13.18 -16.36 7.02
CA GLU A 112 14.62 -16.22 7.32
C GLU A 112 14.84 -15.81 8.79
N ALA A 113 14.08 -14.83 9.30
CA ALA A 113 14.15 -14.42 10.71
C ALA A 113 13.72 -15.51 11.70
N THR A 114 12.80 -16.40 11.29
CA THR A 114 12.34 -17.51 12.14
C THR A 114 13.40 -18.60 12.22
N GLU A 115 14.01 -18.94 11.08
CA GLU A 115 15.11 -19.90 10.99
C GLU A 115 16.32 -19.45 11.81
N GLU A 116 16.70 -18.18 11.75
CA GLU A 116 17.79 -17.61 12.57
C GLU A 116 17.51 -17.71 14.08
N ARG A 117 16.25 -17.49 14.50
CA ARG A 117 15.85 -17.59 15.90
C ARG A 117 15.83 -19.02 16.41
N GLU A 118 15.45 -19.98 15.57
CA GLU A 118 15.48 -21.41 15.88
C GLU A 118 16.91 -21.98 15.87
N ALA A 119 17.80 -21.42 15.05
CA ALA A 119 19.21 -21.80 14.98
C ALA A 119 20.09 -21.20 16.10
N ALA A 120 19.59 -20.19 16.83
CA ALA A 120 20.29 -19.60 17.97
C ALA A 120 20.25 -20.56 19.18
N PRO A 121 21.40 -21.01 19.72
CA PRO A 121 21.42 -21.91 20.86
C PRO A 121 20.80 -21.25 22.09
N GLU A 122 20.00 -22.02 22.85
CA GLU A 122 19.20 -21.60 24.02
C GLU A 122 20.03 -21.08 25.22
N ASN A 123 21.34 -20.87 25.06
CA ASN A 123 22.24 -20.45 26.14
C ASN A 123 23.05 -19.22 25.71
N ALA A 124 22.51 -18.04 25.99
CA ALA A 124 23.26 -16.81 26.21
C ALA A 124 22.91 -16.28 27.61
#